data_AF-A0A1E3QG63-F1
#
_entry.id   AF-A0A1E3QG63-F1
#
_cell.length_a   1.000
_cell.length_b   1.000
_cell.length_c   1.000
_cell.angle_alpha   90.00
_cell.angle_beta   90.00
_cell.angle_gamma   90.00
#
_symmetry.space_group_name_H-M   'P 1'
#
loop_
_entity.id
_entity.type
_entity.pdbx_description
1 polymer ?
#
loop_
_entity_poly.entity_id
_entity_poly.type
_entity_poly.pdbx_seq_one_letter_code
_entity_poly.pdbx_strand_id
1 'polypeptide(L)'
;MSRSSHTLQVTAPLPSSLTPADMISALHIHENCLTLQALTTGYKEIPTTCPAVLSDPYFSATDTAPIMTYEVTEGVIIIPGIGDWGKKFITFPVWFQDTPSGLKTRADAPAGVVVRAEWRVQPGVAYGEVEGEADRYMQWTLVEDVTVQSVWWLISFVKKNMEHAHRDICRKLVEKVEEGKMAGATREV
;
A
#
# COMPACT_ATOMS: atom_id res chain seq x y z
N MET A 1 -18.34 16.53 14.70
CA MET A 1 -17.74 17.21 13.53
C MET A 1 -17.96 16.32 12.31
N SER A 2 -18.37 16.87 11.16
CA SER A 2 -18.60 16.06 9.95
C SER A 2 -17.28 15.41 9.51
N ARG A 3 -17.27 14.12 9.15
CA ARG A 3 -16.11 13.47 8.54
C ARG A 3 -16.42 13.22 7.07
N SER A 4 -15.42 13.33 6.22
CA SER A 4 -15.50 12.98 4.80
C SER A 4 -14.55 11.84 4.50
N SER A 5 -14.91 11.01 3.53
CA SER A 5 -14.08 9.90 3.05
C SER A 5 -13.84 9.99 1.55
N HIS A 6 -12.67 9.54 1.11
CA HIS A 6 -12.32 9.36 -0.30
C HIS A 6 -11.63 8.00 -0.47
N THR A 7 -11.91 7.33 -1.59
CA THR A 7 -11.33 6.02 -1.90
C THR A 7 -10.62 6.11 -3.25
N LEU A 8 -9.48 5.44 -3.36
CA LEU A 8 -8.72 5.23 -4.58
C LEU A 8 -8.42 3.75 -4.71
N GLN A 9 -8.57 3.23 -5.91
CA GLN A 9 -8.14 1.88 -6.25
C GLN A 9 -6.98 1.97 -7.25
N VAL A 10 -5.89 1.26 -6.96
CA VAL A 10 -4.70 1.20 -7.81
C VAL A 10 -4.44 -0.25 -8.17
N THR A 11 -4.19 -0.52 -9.45
CA THR A 11 -3.95 -1.89 -9.92
C THR A 11 -2.67 -1.97 -10.75
N ALA A 12 -2.01 -3.11 -10.69
CA ALA A 12 -0.91 -3.46 -11.58
C ALA A 12 -1.01 -4.94 -11.97
N PRO A 13 -1.07 -5.28 -13.28
CA PRO A 13 -1.03 -6.67 -13.70
C PRO A 13 0.34 -7.27 -13.37
N LEU A 14 0.35 -8.54 -12.94
CA LEU A 14 1.59 -9.28 -12.76
C LEU A 14 2.12 -9.73 -14.14
N PRO A 15 3.44 -9.63 -14.37
CA PRO A 15 4.09 -10.27 -15.50
C PRO A 15 4.07 -11.79 -15.34
N SER A 16 4.19 -12.54 -16.44
CA SER A 16 4.21 -14.01 -16.42
C SER A 16 5.40 -14.61 -15.65
N SER A 17 6.42 -13.80 -15.37
CA SER A 17 7.59 -14.14 -14.56
C SER A 17 7.25 -14.27 -13.06
N LEU A 18 6.15 -13.66 -12.59
CA LEU A 18 5.75 -13.62 -11.19
C LEU A 18 4.50 -14.45 -10.92
N THR A 19 4.58 -15.25 -9.84
CA THR A 19 3.44 -15.98 -9.30
C THR A 19 2.72 -15.13 -8.24
N PRO A 20 1.47 -15.48 -7.88
CA PRO A 20 0.78 -14.82 -6.78
C PRO A 20 1.53 -14.93 -5.45
N ALA A 21 2.15 -16.09 -5.21
CA ALA A 21 2.92 -16.34 -4.00
C ALA A 21 4.13 -15.41 -3.91
N ASP A 22 4.84 -15.17 -5.02
CA ASP A 22 5.97 -14.22 -5.06
C ASP A 22 5.52 -12.82 -4.60
N MET A 23 4.37 -12.36 -5.09
CA MET A 23 3.83 -11.05 -4.72
C MET A 23 3.30 -11.00 -3.29
N ILE A 24 2.64 -12.06 -2.80
CA ILE A 24 2.18 -12.13 -1.40
C ILE A 24 3.38 -12.11 -0.45
N SER A 25 4.42 -12.91 -0.72
CA SER A 25 5.65 -12.89 0.07
C SER A 25 6.34 -11.53 0.04
N ALA A 26 6.30 -10.83 -1.10
CA ALA A 26 6.83 -9.47 -1.18
C ALA A 26 6.01 -8.44 -0.37
N LEU A 27 4.69 -8.60 -0.27
CA LEU A 27 3.84 -7.74 0.56
C LEU A 27 4.10 -7.96 2.06
N HIS A 28 4.36 -9.21 2.48
CA HIS A 28 4.69 -9.55 3.87
C HIS A 28 6.06 -9.01 4.31
N ILE A 29 6.89 -8.57 3.36
CA ILE A 29 8.05 -7.73 3.64
C ILE A 29 7.56 -6.28 3.69
N HIS A 30 7.06 -5.84 4.85
CA HIS A 30 6.44 -4.52 5.05
C HIS A 30 7.30 -3.34 4.58
N GLU A 31 8.63 -3.48 4.65
CA GLU A 31 9.59 -2.48 4.13
C GLU A 31 9.35 -2.15 2.65
N ASN A 32 8.88 -3.11 1.85
CA ASN A 32 8.53 -2.86 0.45
C ASN A 32 7.43 -1.81 0.31
N CYS A 33 6.37 -1.87 1.11
CA CYS A 33 5.31 -0.87 1.10
C CYS A 33 5.80 0.47 1.70
N LEU A 34 6.55 0.41 2.81
CA LEU A 34 7.05 1.60 3.50
C LEU A 34 7.99 2.42 2.61
N THR A 35 8.92 1.77 1.90
CA THR A 35 9.98 2.45 1.12
C THR A 35 9.54 2.87 -0.27
N LEU A 36 8.52 2.24 -0.86
CA LEU A 36 8.03 2.59 -2.20
C LEU A 36 7.01 3.75 -2.20
N GLN A 37 6.40 4.01 -1.04
CA GLN A 37 5.43 5.10 -0.87
C GLN A 37 6.11 6.47 -1.07
N ALA A 38 5.56 7.28 -1.97
CA ALA A 38 6.26 8.47 -2.49
C ALA A 38 6.52 9.58 -1.45
N LEU A 39 5.78 9.57 -0.34
CA LEU A 39 5.91 10.57 0.72
C LEU A 39 6.80 10.10 1.88
N THR A 40 7.11 8.80 1.99
CA THR A 40 7.91 8.26 3.09
C THR A 40 9.35 8.77 3.01
N THR A 41 9.84 9.23 4.16
CA THR A 41 11.21 9.73 4.33
C THR A 41 11.98 8.98 5.41
N GLY A 42 11.28 8.21 6.24
CA GLY A 42 11.86 7.30 7.21
C GLY A 42 10.79 6.48 7.91
N TYR A 43 11.19 5.35 8.47
CA TYR A 43 10.33 4.54 9.32
C TYR A 43 11.16 3.86 10.41
N LYS A 44 10.48 3.49 11.50
CA LYS A 44 11.06 2.73 12.61
C LYS A 44 10.03 1.73 13.11
N GLU A 45 10.42 0.48 13.27
CA GLU A 45 9.57 -0.50 13.92
C GLU A 45 9.42 -0.20 15.42
N ILE A 46 8.19 -0.30 15.91
CA ILE A 46 7.85 -0.12 17.32
C ILE A 46 7.48 -1.50 17.89
N PRO A 47 8.19 -2.01 18.92
CA PRO A 47 8.00 -3.37 19.43
C PRO A 47 6.63 -3.66 20.07
N THR A 48 5.76 -2.66 20.17
CA THR A 48 4.49 -2.79 20.90
C THR A 48 3.36 -2.12 20.12
N THR A 49 2.31 -2.88 19.90
CA THR A 49 1.07 -2.41 19.28
C THR A 49 0.10 -1.92 20.36
N CYS A 50 -0.48 -0.74 20.17
CA CYS A 50 -1.43 -0.16 21.12
C CYS A 50 -2.66 -1.07 21.29
N PRO A 51 -3.15 -1.32 22.53
CA PRO A 51 -4.30 -2.19 22.77
C PRO A 51 -5.56 -1.84 21.97
N ALA A 52 -5.82 -0.55 21.75
CA ALA A 52 -6.97 -0.10 20.96
C ALA A 52 -6.94 -0.58 19.51
N VAL A 53 -5.74 -0.78 18.95
CA VAL A 53 -5.53 -1.27 17.58
C VAL A 53 -5.70 -2.77 17.51
N LEU A 54 -5.28 -3.51 18.54
CA LEU A 54 -5.49 -4.95 18.65
C LEU A 54 -6.98 -5.33 18.66
N SER A 55 -7.85 -4.40 19.08
CA SER A 55 -9.31 -4.56 19.07
C SER A 55 -10.00 -3.88 17.87
N ASP A 56 -9.27 -3.31 16.91
CA ASP A 56 -9.88 -2.64 15.75
C ASP A 56 -10.48 -3.68 14.77
N PRO A 57 -11.80 -3.65 14.49
CA PRO A 57 -12.45 -4.59 13.58
C PRO A 57 -12.00 -4.47 12.12
N TYR A 58 -11.24 -3.43 11.75
CA TYR A 58 -10.63 -3.35 10.42
C TYR A 58 -9.61 -4.48 10.18
N PHE A 59 -8.86 -4.84 11.22
CA PHE A 59 -7.89 -5.93 11.20
C PHE A 59 -8.58 -7.27 11.49
N SER A 60 -7.99 -8.33 10.96
CA SER A 60 -8.34 -9.71 11.28
C SER A 60 -7.91 -10.05 12.71
N ALA A 61 -8.44 -11.14 13.25
CA ALA A 61 -8.04 -11.64 14.57
C ALA A 61 -6.52 -11.94 14.61
N THR A 62 -5.87 -11.49 15.69
CA THR A 62 -4.41 -11.46 15.82
C THR A 62 -3.77 -12.81 16.14
N ASP A 63 -4.60 -13.82 16.40
CA ASP A 63 -4.22 -15.23 16.53
C ASP A 63 -3.74 -15.83 15.20
N THR A 64 -4.25 -15.31 14.08
CA THR A 64 -3.88 -15.76 12.73
C THR A 64 -2.67 -15.03 12.15
N ALA A 65 -2.56 -13.72 12.39
CA ALA A 65 -1.43 -12.90 11.98
C ALA A 65 -1.26 -11.71 12.94
N PRO A 66 -0.03 -11.45 13.46
CA PRO A 66 0.21 -10.34 14.36
C PRO A 66 0.05 -9.00 13.63
N ILE A 67 -0.29 -7.95 14.39
CA ILE A 67 -0.25 -6.58 13.91
C ILE A 67 1.12 -5.99 14.24
N MET A 68 1.88 -5.65 13.20
CA MET A 68 3.18 -4.98 13.32
C MET A 68 2.98 -3.46 13.35
N THR A 69 3.69 -2.77 14.25
CA THR A 69 3.60 -1.31 14.40
C THR A 69 4.87 -0.64 13.90
N TYR A 70 4.69 0.42 13.13
CA TYR A 70 5.76 1.31 12.69
C TYR A 70 5.44 2.75 13.05
N GLU A 71 6.47 3.52 13.34
CA GLU A 71 6.44 4.97 13.31
C GLU A 71 7.00 5.41 11.95
N VAL A 72 6.20 6.12 11.17
CA VAL A 72 6.56 6.54 9.80
C VAL A 72 6.64 8.05 9.75
N THR A 73 7.68 8.57 9.08
CA THR A 73 7.86 9.99 8.81
C THR A 73 7.66 10.28 7.33
N GLU A 74 6.72 11.17 7.02
CA GLU A 74 6.42 11.61 5.66
C GLU A 74 6.72 13.08 5.44
N GLY A 75 7.21 13.41 4.24
CA GLY A 75 7.42 14.78 3.78
C GLY A 75 6.26 15.28 2.93
N VAL A 76 5.29 15.94 3.54
CA VAL A 76 4.06 16.40 2.87
C VAL A 76 4.22 17.84 2.40
N ILE A 77 3.94 18.11 1.11
CA ILE A 77 3.93 19.49 0.59
C ILE A 77 2.65 20.19 1.06
N ILE A 78 2.79 21.11 2.01
CA ILE A 78 1.68 21.89 2.57
C ILE A 78 1.55 23.28 1.93
N ILE A 79 2.64 23.84 1.40
CA ILE A 79 2.64 25.12 0.69
C ILE A 79 3.09 24.87 -0.76
N PRO A 80 2.16 24.91 -1.74
CA PRO A 80 2.51 24.68 -3.14
C PRO A 80 3.31 25.85 -3.73
N GLY A 81 4.17 25.57 -4.71
CA GLY A 81 4.87 26.60 -5.50
C GLY A 81 6.23 27.06 -4.98
N ILE A 82 6.62 26.64 -3.77
CA ILE A 82 7.92 27.01 -3.16
C ILE A 82 8.88 25.83 -2.99
N GLY A 83 8.61 24.72 -3.68
CA GLY A 83 9.45 23.51 -3.67
C GLY A 83 9.57 22.89 -2.27
N ASP A 84 10.76 22.40 -1.93
CA ASP A 84 11.03 21.71 -0.67
C ASP A 84 10.82 22.57 0.59
N TRP A 85 10.90 23.90 0.46
CA TRP A 85 10.63 24.83 1.56
C TRP A 85 9.16 24.78 2.01
N GLY A 86 8.27 24.27 1.15
CA GLY A 86 6.86 24.06 1.46
C GLY A 86 6.55 22.69 2.04
N LYS A 87 7.56 21.83 2.28
CA LYS A 87 7.38 20.52 2.90
C LYS A 87 7.30 20.65 4.41
N LYS A 88 6.34 19.93 4.99
CA LYS A 88 6.26 19.66 6.42
C LYS A 88 6.47 18.17 6.64
N PHE A 89 7.40 17.84 7.52
CA PHE A 89 7.61 16.48 7.98
C PHE A 89 6.62 16.17 9.09
N ILE A 90 5.91 15.06 8.94
CA ILE A 90 4.96 14.56 9.94
C ILE A 90 5.35 13.13 10.29
N THR A 91 5.26 12.80 11.58
CA THR A 91 5.54 11.47 12.09
C THR A 91 4.27 10.92 12.72
N PHE A 92 3.91 9.69 12.37
CA PHE A 92 2.66 9.07 12.80
C PHE A 92 2.75 7.54 12.82
N PRO A 93 1.90 6.87 13.61
CA PRO A 93 1.89 5.41 13.65
C PRO A 93 1.20 4.82 12.42
N VAL A 94 1.75 3.70 11.96
CA VAL A 94 1.21 2.85 10.89
C VAL A 94 1.23 1.41 11.36
N TRP A 95 0.16 0.68 11.08
CA TRP A 95 -0.02 -0.72 11.46
C TRP A 95 -0.18 -1.58 10.24
N PHE A 96 0.48 -2.73 10.25
CA PHE A 96 0.49 -3.70 9.16
C PHE A 96 -0.01 -5.04 9.70
N GLN A 97 -0.83 -5.73 8.90
CA GLN A 97 -1.22 -7.10 9.19
C GLN A 97 -1.24 -7.90 7.88
N ASP A 98 -0.41 -8.93 7.85
CA ASP A 98 -0.39 -9.90 6.77
C ASP A 98 -1.74 -10.60 6.66
N THR A 99 -2.15 -10.85 5.41
CA THR A 99 -3.35 -11.62 5.11
C THR A 99 -3.01 -12.75 4.14
N PRO A 100 -3.84 -13.81 4.05
CA PRO A 100 -3.60 -14.92 3.13
C PRO A 100 -3.50 -14.50 1.65
N SER A 101 -4.13 -13.39 1.27
CA SER A 101 -4.16 -12.88 -0.11
C SER A 101 -3.32 -11.61 -0.32
N GLY A 102 -2.63 -11.11 0.71
CA GLY A 102 -1.86 -9.88 0.63
C GLY A 102 -1.65 -9.23 2.00
N LEU A 103 -2.08 -7.98 2.17
CA LEU A 103 -1.71 -7.14 3.32
C LEU A 103 -2.79 -6.11 3.64
N LYS A 104 -3.03 -5.84 4.93
CA LYS A 104 -3.83 -4.70 5.40
C LYS A 104 -2.96 -3.69 6.13
N THR A 105 -3.23 -2.41 5.91
CA THR A 105 -2.53 -1.32 6.58
C THR A 105 -3.50 -0.26 7.10
N ARG A 106 -3.14 0.36 8.23
CA ARG A 106 -3.82 1.54 8.75
C ARG A 106 -2.79 2.57 9.20
N ALA A 107 -3.01 3.84 8.89
CA ALA A 107 -2.22 4.95 9.40
C ALA A 107 -3.13 5.99 10.07
N ASP A 108 -2.72 6.49 11.23
CA ASP A 108 -3.41 7.56 11.94
C ASP A 108 -2.53 8.83 11.91
N ALA A 109 -2.68 9.62 10.85
CA ALA A 109 -1.93 10.84 10.62
C ALA A 109 -2.52 12.04 11.39
N PRO A 110 -1.76 13.16 11.55
CA PRO A 110 -2.23 14.34 12.27
C PRO A 110 -3.54 14.92 11.75
N ALA A 111 -4.22 15.72 12.58
CA ALA A 111 -5.50 16.34 12.28
C ALA A 111 -6.66 15.35 12.02
N GLY A 112 -6.58 14.15 12.60
CA GLY A 112 -7.66 13.14 12.55
C GLY A 112 -7.80 12.46 11.19
N VAL A 113 -6.71 12.45 10.42
CA VAL A 113 -6.63 11.74 9.15
C VAL A 113 -6.39 10.26 9.43
N VAL A 114 -7.28 9.40 8.95
CA VAL A 114 -7.12 7.94 9.03
C VAL A 114 -7.05 7.41 7.61
N VAL A 115 -5.98 6.70 7.29
CA VAL A 115 -5.79 5.99 6.01
C VAL A 115 -5.88 4.50 6.29
N ARG A 116 -6.61 3.78 5.45
CA ARG A 116 -6.69 2.33 5.46
C ARG A 116 -6.44 1.82 4.05
N ALA A 117 -5.50 0.90 3.86
CA ALA A 117 -5.25 0.30 2.56
C ALA A 117 -5.24 -1.22 2.65
N GLU A 118 -5.99 -1.86 1.75
CA GLU A 118 -6.03 -3.31 1.60
C GLU A 118 -5.39 -3.70 0.26
N TRP A 119 -4.37 -4.55 0.34
CA TRP A 119 -3.61 -5.07 -0.77
C TRP A 119 -3.99 -6.51 -1.02
N ARG A 120 -4.32 -6.85 -2.26
CA ARG A 120 -4.78 -8.17 -2.66
C ARG A 120 -4.13 -8.58 -3.97
N VAL A 121 -3.64 -9.81 -4.02
CA VAL A 121 -3.30 -10.48 -5.26
C VAL A 121 -4.49 -11.33 -5.67
N GLN A 122 -5.11 -10.97 -6.80
CA GLN A 122 -6.35 -11.61 -7.26
C GLN A 122 -6.30 -11.91 -8.76
N PRO A 123 -7.11 -12.87 -9.26
CA PRO A 123 -7.24 -13.07 -10.69
C PRO A 123 -7.75 -11.79 -11.36
N GLY A 124 -7.04 -11.32 -12.39
CA GLY A 124 -7.45 -10.22 -13.24
C GLY A 124 -8.34 -10.67 -14.39
N VAL A 125 -9.03 -9.71 -15.02
CA VAL A 125 -9.83 -9.97 -16.22
C VAL A 125 -8.90 -9.87 -17.43
N ALA A 126 -8.74 -10.96 -18.18
CA ALA A 126 -7.94 -10.95 -19.41
C ALA A 126 -8.56 -9.99 -20.43
N TYR A 127 -7.80 -8.97 -20.86
CA TYR A 127 -8.15 -8.17 -22.03
C TYR A 127 -7.54 -8.83 -23.27
N GLY A 128 -8.39 -9.47 -24.08
CA GLY A 128 -8.02 -10.07 -25.35
C GLY A 128 -9.26 -10.60 -26.06
N GLU A 129 -9.89 -9.76 -26.87
CA GLU A 129 -10.70 -10.26 -27.98
C GLU A 129 -9.73 -10.73 -29.07
N VAL A 130 -9.44 -12.03 -29.09
CA VAL A 130 -8.93 -12.68 -30.30
C VAL A 130 -9.98 -13.74 -30.63
N GLU A 131 -10.73 -13.49 -31.70
CA GLU A 131 -11.64 -14.48 -32.26
C GLU A 131 -10.85 -15.75 -32.57
N GLY A 132 -11.16 -16.83 -31.85
CA GLY A 132 -10.78 -18.17 -32.27
C GLY A 132 -9.59 -18.82 -31.57
N GLU A 133 -9.40 -18.69 -30.26
CA GLU A 133 -8.88 -19.80 -29.43
C GLU A 133 -9.10 -19.52 -27.94
N ALA A 134 -9.68 -20.50 -27.24
CA ALA A 134 -10.13 -20.38 -25.85
C ALA A 134 -8.96 -20.57 -24.85
N ASP A 135 -7.88 -19.82 -25.01
CA ASP A 135 -6.79 -19.79 -24.01
C ASP A 135 -6.76 -18.44 -23.30
N ARG A 136 -7.78 -18.22 -22.46
CA ARG A 136 -7.84 -17.08 -21.56
C ARG A 136 -6.87 -17.33 -20.41
N TYR A 137 -5.61 -16.93 -20.56
CA TYR A 137 -4.68 -16.90 -19.44
C TYR A 137 -5.22 -15.94 -18.36
N MET A 138 -5.53 -16.46 -17.17
CA MET A 138 -5.85 -15.63 -16.01
C MET A 138 -4.59 -14.86 -15.62
N GLN A 139 -4.54 -13.58 -16.00
CA GLN A 139 -3.46 -12.69 -15.58
C GLN A 139 -3.74 -12.24 -14.15
N TRP A 140 -2.86 -12.58 -13.21
CA TRP A 140 -2.97 -12.09 -11.83
C TRP A 140 -2.75 -10.59 -11.77
N THR A 141 -3.41 -9.92 -10.84
CA THR A 141 -3.33 -8.47 -10.66
C THR A 141 -3.13 -8.16 -9.18
N LEU A 142 -2.15 -7.30 -8.90
CA LEU A 142 -2.01 -6.65 -7.60
C LEU A 142 -2.98 -5.48 -7.53
N VAL A 143 -3.80 -5.46 -6.49
CA VAL A 143 -4.79 -4.41 -6.24
C VAL A 143 -4.55 -3.81 -4.88
N GLU A 144 -4.52 -2.48 -4.82
CA GLU A 144 -4.59 -1.71 -3.59
C GLU A 144 -5.89 -0.91 -3.56
N ASP A 145 -6.70 -1.12 -2.53
CA ASP A 145 -7.86 -0.29 -2.22
C ASP A 145 -7.55 0.56 -1.00
N VAL A 146 -7.34 1.86 -1.23
CA VAL A 146 -7.03 2.83 -0.17
C VAL A 146 -8.21 3.74 0.10
N THR A 147 -8.61 3.84 1.36
CA THR A 147 -9.63 4.78 1.85
C THR A 147 -9.01 5.73 2.85
N VAL A 148 -9.22 7.03 2.63
CA VAL A 148 -8.83 8.07 3.57
C VAL A 148 -10.05 8.76 4.16
N GLN A 149 -10.00 9.02 5.46
CA GLN A 149 -11.03 9.72 6.22
C GLN A 149 -10.43 10.92 6.94
N SER A 150 -11.01 12.11 6.76
CA SER A 150 -10.57 13.33 7.46
C SER A 150 -11.75 14.20 7.85
N VAL A 151 -11.48 15.30 8.57
CA VAL A 151 -12.44 16.40 8.66
C VAL A 151 -12.71 16.97 7.26
N TRP A 152 -13.96 17.33 7.00
CA TRP A 152 -14.45 17.69 5.67
C TRP A 152 -13.66 18.82 4.98
N TRP A 153 -13.18 19.81 5.74
CA TRP A 153 -12.44 20.95 5.19
C TRP A 153 -11.00 20.60 4.78
N LEU A 154 -10.45 19.47 5.26
CA LEU A 154 -9.13 18.97 4.85
C LEU A 154 -9.18 17.96 3.70
N ILE A 155 -10.36 17.44 3.35
CA ILE A 155 -10.44 16.25 2.48
C ILE A 155 -9.81 16.47 1.10
N SER A 156 -9.93 17.67 0.51
CA SER A 156 -9.32 17.98 -0.79
C SER A 156 -7.79 17.94 -0.75
N PHE A 157 -7.19 18.45 0.33
CA PHE A 157 -5.74 18.42 0.53
C PHE A 157 -5.25 16.99 0.77
N VAL A 158 -5.95 16.26 1.63
CA VAL A 158 -5.64 14.88 1.99
C VAL A 158 -5.77 13.95 0.77
N LYS A 159 -6.86 14.10 0.00
CA LYS A 159 -7.08 13.38 -1.26
C LYS A 159 -5.89 13.52 -2.21
N LYS A 160 -5.44 14.76 -2.45
CA LYS A 160 -4.32 15.02 -3.37
C LYS A 160 -3.03 14.35 -2.94
N ASN A 161 -2.71 14.39 -1.64
CA ASN A 161 -1.51 13.73 -1.11
C ASN A 161 -1.62 12.21 -1.12
N MET A 162 -2.80 11.66 -0.79
CA MET A 162 -3.07 10.23 -0.88
C MET A 162 -2.94 9.73 -2.32
N GLU A 163 -3.56 10.39 -3.30
CA GLU A 163 -3.39 10.03 -4.71
C GLU A 163 -1.92 10.14 -5.15
N HIS A 164 -1.18 11.14 -4.64
CA HIS A 164 0.24 11.27 -4.94
C HIS A 164 1.08 10.11 -4.37
N ALA A 165 0.78 9.68 -3.14
CA ALA A 165 1.49 8.62 -2.45
C ALA A 165 1.24 7.24 -3.07
N HIS A 166 -0.01 6.97 -3.48
CA HIS A 166 -0.45 5.63 -3.85
C HIS A 166 -0.52 5.35 -5.36
N ARG A 167 -0.71 6.35 -6.24
CA ARG A 167 -1.03 6.10 -7.68
C ARG A 167 -0.07 5.16 -8.44
N ASP A 168 1.19 5.07 -8.01
CA ASP A 168 2.25 4.31 -8.70
C ASP A 168 2.73 3.09 -7.89
N ILE A 169 2.17 2.87 -6.70
CA ILE A 169 2.78 1.98 -5.70
C ILE A 169 2.69 0.50 -6.12
N CYS A 170 1.56 0.06 -6.68
CA CYS A 170 1.41 -1.32 -7.18
C CYS A 170 2.40 -1.62 -8.30
N ARG A 171 2.55 -0.69 -9.25
CA ARG A 171 3.47 -0.84 -10.39
C ARG A 171 4.92 -0.95 -9.90
N LYS A 172 5.35 -0.02 -9.04
CA LYS A 172 6.71 -0.03 -8.47
C LYS A 172 7.02 -1.30 -7.69
N LEU A 173 6.03 -1.84 -6.98
CA LEU A 173 6.22 -3.08 -6.23
C LEU A 173 6.39 -4.27 -7.18
N VAL A 174 5.57 -4.37 -8.22
CA VAL A 174 5.70 -5.42 -9.24
C VAL A 174 7.07 -5.34 -9.93
N GLU A 175 7.49 -4.14 -10.35
CA GLU A 175 8.81 -3.91 -10.97
C GLU A 175 9.95 -4.35 -10.04
N LYS A 176 9.93 -3.92 -8.76
CA LYS A 176 10.95 -4.29 -7.77
C LYS A 176 11.06 -5.81 -7.57
N VAL A 177 9.93 -6.50 -7.51
CA VAL A 177 9.90 -7.96 -7.27
C VAL A 177 10.37 -8.73 -8.50
N GLU A 178 9.96 -8.31 -9.70
CA GLU A 178 10.42 -8.89 -10.96
C GLU A 178 11.95 -8.74 -11.11
N GLU A 179 12.48 -7.53 -10.92
CA GLU A 179 13.91 -7.27 -10.99
C GLU A 179 14.71 -8.13 -9.99
N GLY A 180 14.22 -8.25 -8.75
CA GLY A 180 14.83 -9.08 -7.72
C GLY A 180 14.90 -10.57 -8.10
N LYS A 181 13.83 -11.09 -8.71
CA LYS A 181 13.76 -12.49 -9.17
C LYS A 181 14.70 -12.76 -10.33
N MET A 182 14.76 -11.85 -11.30
CA MET A 182 15.65 -11.97 -12.47
C MET A 182 17.13 -11.87 -12.07
N ALA A 183 17.47 -11.01 -11.11
CA ALA A 183 18.82 -10.89 -10.57
C ALA A 183 19.25 -12.14 -9.80
N GLY A 184 18.33 -12.79 -9.07
CA GLY A 184 18.57 -14.06 -8.41
C GLY A 184 18.85 -15.19 -9.41
N ALA A 185 18.00 -15.33 -10.43
CA ALA A 185 18.15 -16.35 -11.47
C ALA A 185 19.46 -16.24 -12.26
N THR A 186 19.95 -15.01 -12.50
CA THR A 186 21.21 -14.77 -13.23
C THR A 186 22.46 -15.18 -12.41
N ARG A 187 22.37 -15.25 -11.08
CA ARG A 187 23.49 -15.61 -10.20
C ARG A 187 23.65 -17.11 -9.98
N GLU A 188 22.67 -17.91 -10.37
CA GLU A 188 22.66 -19.37 -10.24
C GLU A 188 23.18 -20.10 -11.51
N VAL A 189 23.67 -19.35 -12.51
CA VAL A 189 24.22 -19.84 -13.78
C VAL A 189 25.72 -19.55 -13.86
#